data_AF-A0A5B7CBX6-F1
#
_entry.id   AF-A0A5B7CBX6-F1
#
_cell.length_a   1.000
_cell.length_b   1.000
_cell.length_c   1.000
_cell.angle_alpha   90.00
_cell.angle_beta   90.00
_cell.angle_gamma   90.00
#
_symmetry.space_group_name_H-M   'P 1'
#
loop_
_entity.id
_entity.type
_entity.pdbx_description
1 polymer ?
#
loop_
_entity_poly.entity_id
_entity_poly.type
_entity_poly.pdbx_seq_one_letter_code
_entity_poly.pdbx_strand_id
1 'polypeptide(L)'
;RQQLELKALQKIVALSTTEAEYVAVTEVSKEMIWLQSFLEELSKKWENSVLYSDSQSAIHLAKNPAFHSRTKHIQLRYHFIRSLLDDKVLSLEKIRECKIRQTC
;
A
#
# COMPACT_ATOMS: atom_id res chain seq x y z
N ARG A 1 15.61 4.63 26.59
CA ARG A 1 15.79 3.16 26.56
C ARG A 1 14.63 2.43 25.88
N GLN A 2 13.36 2.82 26.08
CA GLN A 2 12.21 2.20 25.41
C GLN A 2 12.17 2.32 23.87
N GLN A 3 12.87 3.30 23.27
CA GLN A 3 12.93 3.44 21.81
C GLN A 3 13.87 2.44 21.11
N LEU A 4 14.73 1.72 21.86
CA LEU A 4 15.73 0.80 21.28
C LEU A 4 15.20 -0.61 21.07
N GLU A 5 14.19 -1.06 21.83
CA GLU A 5 13.68 -2.44 21.76
C GLU A 5 12.70 -2.66 20.59
N LEU A 6 12.02 -1.62 20.10
CA LEU A 6 11.12 -1.72 18.95
C LEU A 6 11.86 -1.87 17.60
N LYS A 7 13.12 -1.45 17.53
CA LYS A 7 13.92 -1.47 16.29
C LYS A 7 14.36 -2.86 15.85
N ALA A 8 14.45 -3.82 16.77
CA ALA A 8 14.94 -5.17 16.48
C ALA A 8 13.90 -6.09 15.81
N LEU A 9 12.61 -5.73 15.84
CA LEU A 9 11.53 -6.50 15.23
C LEU A 9 11.04 -5.94 13.88
N GLN A 10 11.48 -4.73 13.52
CA GLN A 10 11.10 -4.10 12.25
C GLN A 10 12.01 -4.57 11.12
N LYS A 11 11.48 -5.40 10.21
CA LYS A 11 12.17 -5.82 8.97
C LYS A 11 12.53 -4.65 8.06
N ILE A 12 11.80 -3.53 8.14
CA ILE A 12 12.03 -2.32 7.35
C ILE A 12 12.03 -1.11 8.28
N VAL A 13 13.07 -0.28 8.18
CA VAL A 13 13.14 1.00 8.88
C VAL A 13 12.62 2.08 7.95
N ALA A 14 11.46 2.66 8.26
CA ALA A 14 10.94 3.84 7.56
C ALA A 14 11.44 5.12 8.23
N LEU A 15 11.80 6.12 7.43
CA LEU A 15 12.33 7.41 7.89
C LEU A 15 11.22 8.44 8.13
N SER A 16 9.99 8.15 7.72
CA SER A 16 8.81 8.97 7.98
C SER A 16 7.56 8.10 8.14
N THR A 17 6.51 8.66 8.76
CA THR A 17 5.19 8.02 8.84
C THR A 17 4.61 7.77 7.44
N THR A 18 4.78 8.73 6.53
CA THR A 18 4.34 8.58 5.14
C THR A 18 5.05 7.43 4.43
N GLU A 19 6.35 7.26 4.65
CA GLU A 19 7.09 6.12 4.12
C GLU A 19 6.59 4.81 4.72
N ALA A 20 6.34 4.76 6.04
CA ALA A 20 5.80 3.57 6.70
C ALA A 20 4.42 3.16 6.14
N GLU A 21 3.53 4.13 5.92
CA GLU A 21 2.23 3.89 5.27
C GLU A 21 2.39 3.41 3.84
N TYR A 22 3.32 3.99 3.08
CA TYR A 22 3.62 3.55 1.72
C TYR A 22 4.17 2.11 1.68
N VAL A 23 5.02 1.75 2.65
CA VAL A 23 5.48 0.37 2.86
C VAL A 23 4.28 -0.55 3.12
N ALA A 24 3.37 -0.17 4.00
CA ALA A 24 2.18 -0.96 4.32
C ALA A 24 1.30 -1.18 3.08
N VAL A 25 1.02 -0.11 2.32
CA VAL A 25 0.30 -0.20 1.02
C VAL A 25 1.00 -1.17 0.07
N THR A 26 2.33 -1.14 0.01
CA THR A 26 3.11 -2.05 -0.85
C THR A 26 2.96 -3.51 -0.43
N GLU A 27 3.06 -3.82 0.85
CA GLU A 27 2.93 -5.20 1.32
C GLU A 27 1.49 -5.71 1.13
N VAL A 28 0.46 -4.91 1.45
CA VAL A 28 -0.94 -5.29 1.22
C VAL A 28 -1.23 -5.50 -0.27
N SER A 29 -0.63 -4.71 -1.15
CA SER A 29 -0.78 -4.88 -2.60
C SER A 29 -0.26 -6.23 -3.08
N LYS A 30 0.84 -6.74 -2.52
CA LYS A 30 1.36 -8.08 -2.83
C LYS A 30 0.39 -9.18 -2.39
N GLU A 31 -0.10 -9.08 -1.17
CA GLU A 31 -1.09 -10.04 -0.63
C GLU A 31 -2.37 -10.03 -1.46
N MET A 32 -2.79 -8.85 -1.94
CA MET A 32 -3.98 -8.73 -2.78
C MET A 32 -3.80 -9.39 -4.14
N ILE A 33 -2.64 -9.23 -4.79
CA ILE A 33 -2.31 -9.94 -6.04
C ILE A 33 -2.28 -11.44 -5.80
N TRP A 34 -1.64 -11.88 -4.71
CA TRP A 34 -1.61 -13.30 -4.36
C TRP A 34 -3.03 -13.86 -4.20
N LEU A 35 -3.90 -13.13 -3.51
CA LEU A 35 -5.29 -13.53 -3.32
C LEU A 35 -6.10 -13.50 -4.62
N GLN A 36 -5.85 -12.56 -5.54
CA GLN A 36 -6.42 -12.57 -6.88
C GLN A 36 -6.03 -13.83 -7.64
N SER A 37 -4.72 -14.15 -7.70
CA SER A 37 -4.23 -15.37 -8.37
C SER A 37 -4.81 -16.64 -7.74
N PHE A 38 -4.90 -16.70 -6.41
CA PHE A 38 -5.51 -17.83 -5.71
C PHE A 38 -7.00 -18.01 -6.06
N LEU A 39 -7.76 -16.92 -6.17
CA LEU A 39 -9.17 -16.99 -6.57
C LEU A 39 -9.34 -17.39 -8.05
N GLU A 40 -8.43 -16.95 -8.92
CA GLU A 40 -8.41 -17.35 -10.33
C GLU A 40 -8.22 -18.86 -10.49
N GLU A 41 -7.34 -19.48 -9.69
CA GLU A 41 -7.18 -20.94 -9.64
C GLU A 41 -8.49 -21.66 -9.25
N LEU A 42 -9.31 -21.02 -8.41
CA LEU A 42 -10.64 -21.50 -8.01
C LEU A 42 -11.74 -21.12 -9.01
N SER A 43 -11.38 -20.65 -10.21
CA SER A 43 -12.30 -20.17 -11.25
C SER A 43 -13.21 -19.02 -10.80
N LYS A 44 -12.80 -18.25 -9.78
CA LYS A 44 -13.48 -17.04 -9.33
C LYS A 44 -12.69 -15.81 -9.76
N LYS A 45 -13.30 -14.98 -10.61
CA LYS A 45 -12.69 -13.69 -10.98
C LYS A 45 -12.95 -12.66 -9.90
N TRP A 46 -11.88 -12.02 -9.43
CA TRP A 46 -11.98 -10.86 -8.57
C TRP A 46 -11.68 -9.60 -9.40
N GLU A 47 -12.74 -9.03 -9.95
CA GLU A 47 -12.64 -7.81 -10.77
C GLU A 47 -12.66 -6.57 -9.86
N ASN A 48 -11.79 -5.60 -10.18
CA ASN A 48 -11.72 -4.28 -9.53
C ASN A 48 -11.39 -4.29 -8.03
N SER A 49 -10.18 -4.75 -7.69
CA SER A 49 -9.73 -4.72 -6.31
C SER A 49 -9.32 -3.30 -5.87
N VAL A 50 -10.09 -2.75 -4.95
CA VAL A 50 -9.88 -1.42 -4.37
C VAL A 50 -9.19 -1.55 -3.01
N LEU A 51 -8.01 -0.94 -2.91
CA LEU A 51 -7.27 -0.78 -1.66
C LEU A 51 -7.57 0.60 -1.07
N TYR A 52 -7.87 0.62 0.23
CA TYR A 52 -8.12 1.85 0.95
C TYR A 52 -6.95 2.22 1.88
N SER A 53 -6.59 3.50 1.89
CA SER A 53 -5.62 4.06 2.83
C SER A 53 -6.16 5.36 3.44
N ASP A 54 -5.87 5.63 4.69
CA ASP A 54 -6.15 6.91 5.36
C ASP A 54 -5.06 7.97 5.06
N SER A 55 -3.86 7.51 4.70
CA SER A 55 -2.69 8.33 4.41
C SER A 55 -2.77 9.01 3.03
N GLN A 56 -3.29 10.24 3.02
CA GLN A 56 -3.36 11.07 1.81
C GLN A 56 -2.00 11.27 1.14
N SER A 57 -0.93 11.40 1.94
CA SER A 57 0.43 11.56 1.43
C SER A 57 0.93 10.29 0.73
N ALA A 58 0.67 9.10 1.28
CA ALA A 58 1.00 7.83 0.64
C ALA A 58 0.22 7.63 -0.67
N ILE A 59 -1.07 7.99 -0.69
CA ILE A 59 -1.90 7.95 -1.91
C ILE A 59 -1.36 8.89 -2.97
N HIS A 60 -1.01 10.11 -2.58
CA HIS A 60 -0.44 11.10 -3.51
C HIS A 60 0.90 10.63 -4.07
N LEU A 61 1.74 10.03 -3.23
CA LEU A 61 3.02 9.44 -3.60
C LEU A 61 2.87 8.28 -4.60
N ALA A 62 1.85 7.43 -4.43
CA ALA A 62 1.57 6.34 -5.36
C ALA A 62 1.11 6.85 -6.75
N LYS A 63 0.34 7.94 -6.78
CA LYS A 63 -0.29 8.46 -8.01
C LYS A 63 0.59 9.47 -8.77
N ASN A 64 1.61 10.06 -8.14
CA ASN A 64 2.39 11.14 -8.76
C ASN A 64 3.79 10.69 -9.21
N PRO A 65 4.09 10.74 -10.53
CA PRO A 65 5.39 10.36 -11.10
C PRO A 65 6.58 11.20 -10.61
N ALA A 66 6.32 12.40 -10.13
CA ALA A 66 7.33 13.41 -9.88
C ALA A 66 8.21 13.11 -8.65
N PHE A 67 7.80 12.17 -7.80
CA PHE A 67 8.57 11.82 -6.61
C PHE A 67 9.70 10.84 -6.93
N HIS A 68 10.91 11.38 -7.06
CA HIS A 68 12.13 10.58 -7.05
C HIS A 68 12.58 10.32 -5.63
N SER A 69 12.49 9.06 -5.21
CA SER A 69 13.05 8.67 -3.92
C SER A 69 14.57 8.57 -3.96
N ARG A 70 15.23 8.88 -2.84
CA ARG A 70 16.70 8.88 -2.72
C ARG A 70 17.32 7.51 -2.44
N THR A 71 16.52 6.51 -2.06
CA THR A 71 17.01 5.16 -1.73
C THR A 71 16.42 4.10 -2.69
N LYS A 72 17.23 3.11 -3.07
CA LYS A 72 16.88 2.13 -4.12
C LYS A 72 15.65 1.28 -3.78
N HIS A 73 15.56 0.80 -2.53
CA HIS A 73 14.48 -0.09 -2.11
C HIS A 73 13.10 0.55 -2.22
N ILE A 74 12.99 1.82 -1.83
CA ILE A 74 11.74 2.57 -1.93
C ILE A 74 11.45 2.97 -3.39
N GLN A 75 12.45 3.24 -4.24
CA GLN A 75 12.25 3.40 -5.68
C GLN A 75 11.61 2.15 -6.31
N LEU A 76 12.08 0.97 -5.95
CA LEU A 76 11.48 -0.29 -6.44
C LEU A 76 10.00 -0.41 -6.04
N ARG A 77 9.66 -0.04 -4.80
CA ARG A 77 8.27 -0.02 -4.33
C ARG A 77 7.41 1.02 -5.05
N TYR A 78 7.99 2.17 -5.39
CA TYR A 78 7.33 3.17 -6.25
C TYR A 78 6.97 2.60 -7.61
N HIS A 79 7.94 2.01 -8.30
CA HIS A 79 7.70 1.40 -9.60
C HIS A 79 6.68 0.27 -9.53
N PHE A 80 6.75 -0.58 -8.51
CA PHE A 80 5.82 -1.69 -8.31
C PHE A 80 4.37 -1.22 -8.16
N ILE A 81 4.07 -0.38 -7.16
CA ILE A 81 2.71 0.12 -6.93
C ILE A 81 2.19 0.86 -8.15
N ARG A 82 3.03 1.67 -8.79
CA ARG A 82 2.63 2.42 -9.97
C ARG A 82 2.25 1.53 -11.15
N SER A 83 3.02 0.49 -11.43
CA SER A 83 2.64 -0.49 -12.46
C SER A 83 1.25 -1.06 -12.19
N LEU A 84 0.96 -1.44 -10.94
CA LEU A 84 -0.35 -2.00 -10.57
C LEU A 84 -1.50 -1.01 -10.76
N LEU A 85 -1.27 0.27 -10.48
CA LEU A 85 -2.26 1.33 -10.69
C LEU A 85 -2.46 1.62 -12.18
N ASP A 86 -1.37 1.70 -12.95
CA ASP A 86 -1.40 1.98 -14.40
C ASP A 86 -2.06 0.82 -15.17
N ASP A 87 -1.77 -0.42 -14.78
CA ASP A 87 -2.36 -1.65 -15.33
C ASP A 87 -3.80 -1.89 -14.84
N LYS A 88 -4.31 -1.03 -13.94
CA LYS A 88 -5.64 -1.13 -13.29
C LYS A 88 -5.88 -2.45 -12.55
N VAL A 89 -4.82 -3.16 -12.18
CA VAL A 89 -4.87 -4.37 -11.34
C VAL A 89 -5.35 -4.01 -9.93
N LEU A 90 -4.99 -2.80 -9.47
CA LEU A 90 -5.33 -2.26 -8.16
C LEU A 90 -5.81 -0.82 -8.29
N SER A 91 -6.80 -0.44 -7.50
CA SER A 91 -7.21 0.97 -7.33
C SER A 91 -6.94 1.42 -5.91
N LEU A 92 -6.19 2.52 -5.73
CA LEU A 92 -5.88 3.06 -4.40
C LEU A 92 -6.74 4.29 -4.10
N GLU A 93 -7.55 4.20 -3.05
CA GLU A 93 -8.51 5.23 -2.65
C GLU A 93 -8.36 5.66 -1.19
N LYS A 94 -8.79 6.90 -0.92
CA LYS A 94 -8.81 7.41 0.45
C LYS A 94 -10.02 6.85 1.18
N ILE A 95 -9.84 6.42 2.42
CA ILE A 95 -10.97 6.25 3.33
C ILE A 95 -11.63 7.61 3.50
N ARG A 96 -12.87 7.75 3.04
CA ARG A 96 -13.69 8.91 3.39
C ARG A 96 -14.07 8.72 4.85
N GLU A 97 -13.58 9.56 5.74
CA GLU A 97 -14.03 9.58 7.14
C GLU A 97 -15.49 10.03 7.19
N CYS A 98 -16.43 9.11 6.91
CA CYS A 98 -17.80 9.13 7.39
C CYS A 98 -18.50 7.83 6.98
N LYS A 99 -18.74 6.93 7.96
CA LYS A 99 -19.93 6.07 8.13
C LYS A 99 -19.75 4.82 9.02
N ILE A 100 -18.63 4.62 9.72
CA ILE A 100 -18.50 3.46 10.66
C ILE A 100 -18.99 3.78 12.09
N ARG A 101 -19.68 4.91 12.33
CA ARG A 101 -20.26 5.25 13.66
C ARG A 101 -21.80 5.22 13.72
N GLN A 102 -22.50 4.61 12.76
CA GLN A 102 -23.96 4.45 12.83
C GLN A 102 -24.41 3.03 12.49
N THR A 103 -23.89 2.03 13.22
CA THR A 103 -24.56 0.72 13.42
C THR A 103 -24.05 0.05 14.69
N CYS A 104 -24.09 0.77 15.81
CA CYS A 104 -24.34 0.20 17.13
C CYS A 104 -25.40 1.07 17.79
#